data_AF-A0A971EE02-F1
#
_entry.id   AF-A0A971EE02-F1
#
_cell.length_a   1.000
_cell.length_b   1.000
_cell.length_c   1.000
_cell.angle_alpha   90.00
_cell.angle_beta   90.00
_cell.angle_gamma   90.00
#
_symmetry.space_group_name_H-M   'P 1'
#
loop_
_entity.id
_entity.type
_entity.pdbx_description
1 polymer ?
#
loop_
_entity_poly.entity_id
_entity_poly.type
_entity_poly.pdbx_seq_one_letter_code
_entity_poly.pdbx_strand_id
1 'polypeptide(L)'
;MAVLSEIVRNVLVIVLIASFLELMLPEGTLRPFVRFAMGLFILIAVLNPVAGVLFENRTINTEWWDLKIDANQQEQVMERGEEINRQIWRSHQQALADKMAGQISAVAVLVPGVEDVETQVVLNESGEVESMHLLVKPQPLATADESGQVGVFGSNAADLSAEEQEAIRSKLSTIIKNLYGFEDTIVQIEFQGG
;
A
#
# COMPACT_ATOMS: atom_id res chain seq x y z
N MET A 1 -29.10 44.77 -27.25
CA MET A 1 -29.37 46.01 -26.49
C MET A 1 -29.58 45.75 -25.00
N ALA A 2 -30.45 44.80 -24.59
CA ALA A 2 -30.69 44.52 -23.17
C ALA A 2 -29.44 44.06 -22.39
N VAL A 3 -28.67 43.10 -22.93
CA VAL A 3 -27.45 42.57 -22.29
C VAL A 3 -26.39 43.65 -22.06
N LEU A 4 -26.16 44.52 -23.05
CA LEU A 4 -25.22 45.63 -22.91
C LEU A 4 -25.67 46.63 -21.83
N SER A 5 -26.96 46.94 -21.77
CA SER A 5 -27.53 47.81 -20.74
C SER A 5 -27.37 47.23 -19.33
N GLU A 6 -27.49 45.91 -19.19
CA GLU A 6 -27.33 45.21 -17.93
C GLU A 6 -25.88 45.22 -17.44
N ILE A 7 -24.93 45.01 -18.34
CA ILE A 7 -23.49 45.08 -18.03
C ILE A 7 -23.10 46.48 -17.61
N VAL A 8 -23.50 47.50 -18.38
CA VAL A 8 -23.21 48.90 -18.05
C VAL A 8 -23.80 49.25 -16.68
N ARG A 9 -25.03 48.79 -16.39
CA ARG A 9 -25.66 48.98 -15.07
C ARG A 9 -24.86 48.32 -13.95
N ASN A 10 -24.46 47.06 -14.13
CA ASN A 10 -23.72 46.31 -13.11
C ASN A 10 -22.32 46.90 -12.87
N VAL A 11 -21.60 47.27 -13.94
CA VAL A 11 -20.31 47.96 -13.86
C VAL A 11 -20.46 49.32 -13.17
N LEU A 12 -21.50 50.09 -13.51
CA LEU A 12 -21.74 51.39 -12.90
C LEU A 12 -22.01 51.27 -11.39
N VAL A 13 -22.76 50.26 -10.95
CA VAL A 13 -22.96 49.96 -9.52
C VAL A 13 -21.64 49.62 -8.82
N ILE A 14 -20.81 48.76 -9.42
CA ILE A 14 -19.49 48.39 -8.87
C ILE A 14 -18.60 49.63 -8.73
N VAL A 15 -18.53 50.47 -9.77
CA VAL A 15 -17.72 51.70 -9.76
C VAL A 15 -18.22 52.68 -8.71
N LEU A 16 -19.53 52.87 -8.56
CA LEU A 16 -20.10 53.76 -7.55
C LEU A 16 -19.76 53.29 -6.12
N ILE A 17 -19.91 52.00 -5.83
CA ILE A 17 -19.57 51.43 -4.52
C ILE A 17 -18.07 51.55 -4.26
N ALA A 18 -17.25 51.26 -5.27
CA ALA A 18 -15.80 51.40 -5.19
C ALA A 18 -15.36 52.84 -4.90
N SER A 19 -15.95 53.83 -5.57
CA SER A 19 -15.69 55.24 -5.29
C SER A 19 -16.06 55.62 -3.86
N PHE A 20 -17.16 55.07 -3.32
CA PHE A 20 -17.52 55.28 -1.92
C PHE A 20 -16.51 54.64 -0.97
N LEU A 21 -16.07 53.41 -1.25
CA LEU A 21 -15.03 52.72 -0.46
C LEU A 21 -13.69 53.46 -0.46
N GLU A 22 -13.33 54.09 -1.58
CA GLU A 22 -12.13 54.92 -1.67
C GLU A 22 -12.22 56.16 -0.76
N LEU A 23 -13.41 56.75 -0.62
CA LEU A 23 -13.67 57.88 0.30
C LEU A 23 -13.67 57.45 1.77
N MET A 24 -14.04 56.20 2.07
CA MET A 24 -13.98 55.66 3.42
C MET A 24 -12.56 55.30 3.86
N LEU A 25 -11.60 55.28 2.94
CA LEU A 25 -10.22 54.91 3.24
C LEU A 25 -9.53 56.05 4.03
N PRO A 26 -9.10 55.81 5.29
CA PRO A 26 -8.45 56.84 6.08
C PRO A 26 -7.10 57.27 5.49
N GLU A 27 -6.72 58.52 5.76
CA GLU A 27 -5.41 59.05 5.39
C GLU A 27 -4.29 58.33 6.15
N GLY A 28 -3.22 57.94 5.44
CA GLY A 28 -2.09 57.26 6.07
C GLY A 28 -1.13 56.61 5.08
N THR A 29 -0.03 56.07 5.60
CA THR A 29 1.02 55.40 4.82
C THR A 29 0.54 54.15 4.07
N LEU A 30 -0.55 53.51 4.55
CA LEU A 30 -1.16 52.34 3.92
C LEU A 30 -2.16 52.68 2.81
N ARG A 31 -2.62 53.94 2.72
CA ARG A 31 -3.64 54.37 1.76
C ARG A 31 -3.29 54.00 0.30
N PRO A 32 -2.05 54.19 -0.19
CA PRO A 32 -1.70 53.82 -1.56
C PRO A 32 -1.77 52.31 -1.82
N PHE A 33 -1.40 51.48 -0.83
CA PHE A 33 -1.42 50.02 -0.94
C PHE A 33 -2.85 49.48 -0.96
N VAL A 34 -3.72 50.00 -0.09
CA VAL A 34 -5.14 49.61 -0.08
C VAL A 34 -5.84 50.07 -1.35
N ARG A 35 -5.52 51.29 -1.85
CA ARG A 35 -6.04 51.77 -3.14
C ARG A 35 -5.61 50.89 -4.31
N PHE A 36 -4.36 50.43 -4.31
CA PHE A 36 -3.87 49.50 -5.33
C PHE A 36 -4.61 48.15 -5.28
N ALA A 37 -4.76 47.57 -4.08
CA ALA A 37 -5.49 46.32 -3.91
C ALA A 37 -6.97 46.46 -4.31
N MET A 38 -7.66 47.53 -3.88
CA MET A 38 -9.04 47.82 -4.30
C MET A 38 -9.14 48.02 -5.81
N GLY A 39 -8.20 48.74 -6.43
CA GLY A 39 -8.14 48.91 -7.88
C GLY A 39 -8.05 47.57 -8.63
N LEU A 40 -7.25 46.63 -8.12
CA LEU A 40 -7.17 45.27 -8.66
C LEU A 40 -8.47 44.50 -8.48
N PHE A 41 -9.12 44.60 -7.31
CA PHE A 41 -10.43 43.98 -7.08
C PHE A 41 -11.51 44.53 -8.00
N ILE A 42 -11.55 45.86 -8.21
CA ILE A 42 -12.47 46.51 -9.14
C ILE A 42 -12.21 46.04 -10.57
N LEU A 43 -10.94 45.95 -10.97
CA LEU A 43 -10.56 45.44 -12.29
C LEU A 43 -11.10 44.02 -12.50
N ILE A 44 -10.89 43.11 -11.55
CA ILE A 44 -11.40 41.73 -11.62
C ILE A 44 -12.93 41.71 -11.66
N ALA A 45 -13.59 42.52 -10.83
CA ALA A 45 -15.05 42.59 -10.75
C ALA A 45 -15.69 43.11 -12.06
N VAL A 46 -15.04 44.06 -12.74
CA VAL A 46 -15.47 44.57 -14.05
C VAL A 46 -15.11 43.62 -15.18
N LEU A 47 -13.99 42.90 -15.08
CA LEU A 47 -13.57 41.95 -16.10
C LEU A 47 -14.54 40.78 -16.24
N ASN A 48 -15.15 40.32 -15.15
CA ASN A 48 -16.09 39.19 -15.13
C ASN A 48 -17.31 39.37 -16.09
N PRO A 49 -18.12 40.45 -15.99
CA PRO A 49 -19.24 40.66 -16.91
C PRO A 49 -18.81 40.92 -18.36
N VAL A 50 -17.63 41.51 -18.59
CA VAL A 50 -17.07 41.70 -19.94
C VAL A 50 -16.64 40.36 -20.55
N ALA A 51 -15.99 39.51 -19.75
CA ALA A 51 -15.59 38.16 -20.14
C ALA A 51 -16.81 37.28 -20.44
N GLY A 52 -17.89 37.38 -19.65
CA GLY A 52 -19.12 36.61 -19.88
C GLY A 52 -19.75 36.84 -21.26
N VAL A 53 -19.61 38.03 -21.84
CA VAL A 53 -20.09 38.32 -23.21
C VAL A 53 -19.09 37.92 -24.28
N LEU A 54 -17.79 38.19 -24.07
CA LEU A 54 -16.76 37.87 -25.06
C LEU A 54 -16.54 36.36 -25.20
N PHE A 55 -16.77 35.61 -24.13
CA PHE A 55 -16.60 34.16 -24.06
C PHE A 55 -17.94 33.45 -23.90
N GLU A 56 -18.99 33.90 -24.59
CA GLU A 56 -20.41 33.46 -24.52
C GLU A 56 -20.68 31.93 -24.54
N ASN A 57 -19.65 31.08 -24.66
CA ASN A 57 -19.73 29.61 -24.58
C ASN A 57 -18.61 28.94 -23.76
N ARG A 58 -17.81 29.70 -23.02
CA ARG A 58 -16.89 29.22 -21.99
C ARG A 58 -17.08 30.11 -20.78
N THR A 59 -17.98 29.69 -19.90
CA THR A 59 -17.89 30.14 -18.52
C THR A 59 -16.43 29.92 -18.11
N ILE A 60 -15.71 31.00 -17.79
CA ILE A 60 -14.46 30.88 -17.04
C ILE A 60 -14.93 30.46 -15.66
N ASN A 61 -15.25 29.16 -15.55
CA ASN A 61 -15.70 28.54 -14.33
C ASN A 61 -14.54 28.72 -13.35
N THR A 62 -14.73 29.63 -12.40
CA THR A 62 -13.95 29.70 -11.18
C THR A 62 -14.00 28.37 -10.40
N GLU A 63 -14.83 27.42 -10.83
CA GLU A 63 -14.87 26.01 -10.39
C GLU A 63 -13.55 25.24 -10.59
N TRP A 64 -12.58 25.75 -11.37
CA TRP A 64 -11.21 25.18 -11.34
C TRP A 64 -10.57 25.26 -9.95
N TRP A 65 -11.03 26.18 -9.09
CA TRP A 65 -10.63 26.30 -7.69
C TRP A 65 -11.59 25.61 -6.72
N ASP A 66 -12.80 25.25 -7.17
CA ASP A 66 -13.84 24.60 -6.39
C ASP A 66 -14.13 23.22 -7.00
N LEU A 67 -13.11 22.35 -6.98
CA LEU A 67 -13.26 20.93 -7.26
C LEU A 67 -14.13 20.31 -6.16
N LYS A 68 -15.44 20.51 -6.26
CA LYS A 68 -16.41 19.70 -5.55
C LYS A 68 -16.33 18.32 -6.17
N ILE A 69 -15.53 17.46 -5.55
CA ILE A 69 -15.48 16.04 -5.89
C ILE A 69 -16.92 15.53 -5.80
N ASP A 70 -17.46 15.16 -6.97
CA ASP A 70 -18.77 14.57 -7.08
C ASP A 70 -18.76 13.25 -6.28
N ALA A 71 -19.68 13.10 -5.33
CA ALA A 71 -19.74 11.93 -4.46
C ALA A 71 -19.82 10.62 -5.28
N ASN A 72 -20.46 10.67 -6.45
CA ASN A 72 -20.52 9.53 -7.37
C ASN A 72 -19.16 9.18 -8.00
N GLN A 73 -18.30 10.17 -8.25
CA GLN A 73 -16.95 9.92 -8.76
C GLN A 73 -16.07 9.27 -7.67
N GLN A 74 -16.26 9.67 -6.40
CA GLN A 74 -15.54 9.07 -5.28
C GLN A 74 -15.93 7.60 -5.07
N GLU A 75 -17.23 7.28 -5.15
CA GLU A 75 -17.72 5.90 -5.01
C GLU A 75 -17.20 4.99 -6.14
N GLN A 76 -17.23 5.46 -7.38
CA GLN A 76 -16.66 4.73 -8.53
C GLN A 76 -15.14 4.51 -8.43
N VAL A 77 -14.40 5.48 -7.90
CA VAL A 77 -12.96 5.33 -7.69
C VAL A 77 -12.67 4.30 -6.60
N MET A 78 -13.47 4.28 -5.53
CA MET A 78 -13.35 3.27 -4.48
C MET A 78 -13.63 1.86 -5.01
N GLU A 79 -14.73 1.68 -5.76
CA GLU A 79 -15.11 0.39 -6.34
C GLU A 79 -14.04 -0.16 -7.28
N ARG A 80 -13.49 0.69 -8.16
CA ARG A 80 -12.36 0.32 -9.03
C ARG A 80 -11.10 -0.01 -8.22
N GLY A 81 -10.84 0.73 -7.14
CA GLY A 81 -9.71 0.47 -6.24
C GLY A 81 -9.81 -0.90 -5.59
N GLU A 82 -10.98 -1.27 -5.09
CA GLU A 82 -11.23 -2.59 -4.53
C GLU A 82 -11.10 -3.70 -5.57
N GLU A 83 -11.60 -3.49 -6.79
CA GLU A 83 -11.48 -4.48 -7.87
C GLU A 83 -10.02 -4.73 -8.27
N ILE A 84 -9.23 -3.66 -8.40
CA ILE A 84 -7.79 -3.76 -8.64
C ILE A 84 -7.10 -4.50 -7.50
N ASN A 85 -7.43 -4.18 -6.25
CA ASN A 85 -6.86 -4.87 -5.09
C ASN A 85 -7.19 -6.36 -5.11
N ARG A 86 -8.46 -6.74 -5.37
CA ARG A 86 -8.87 -8.15 -5.52
C ARG A 86 -8.12 -8.86 -6.65
N GLN A 87 -7.88 -8.17 -7.78
CA GLN A 87 -7.16 -8.74 -8.90
C GLN A 87 -5.68 -8.98 -8.55
N ILE A 88 -5.03 -8.00 -7.91
CA ILE A 88 -3.64 -8.10 -7.43
C ILE A 88 -3.51 -9.27 -6.44
N TRP A 89 -4.43 -9.39 -5.49
CA TRP A 89 -4.40 -10.49 -4.52
C TRP A 89 -4.48 -11.86 -5.18
N ARG A 90 -5.45 -12.07 -6.08
CA ARG A 90 -5.59 -13.34 -6.81
C ARG A 90 -4.38 -13.68 -7.66
N SER A 91 -3.75 -12.69 -8.31
CA SER A 91 -2.61 -12.94 -9.19
C SER A 91 -1.29 -13.16 -8.42
N HIS A 92 -1.19 -12.67 -7.18
CA HIS A 92 0.07 -12.67 -6.43
C HIS A 92 0.10 -13.57 -5.20
N GLN A 93 -1.04 -14.15 -4.76
CA GLN A 93 -1.07 -15.09 -3.63
C GLN A 93 -0.11 -16.27 -3.82
N GLN A 94 -0.15 -16.96 -4.97
CA GLN A 94 0.72 -18.11 -5.22
C GLN A 94 2.20 -17.69 -5.23
N ALA A 95 2.53 -16.60 -5.92
CA ALA A 95 3.90 -16.11 -5.99
C ALA A 95 4.45 -15.67 -4.62
N LEU A 96 3.57 -15.14 -3.75
CA LEU A 96 3.92 -14.79 -2.37
C LEU A 96 4.14 -16.05 -1.52
N ALA A 97 3.24 -17.04 -1.63
CA ALA A 97 3.35 -18.32 -0.94
C ALA A 97 4.64 -19.06 -1.34
N ASP A 98 4.94 -19.14 -2.64
CA ASP A 98 6.15 -19.79 -3.16
C ASP A 98 7.43 -19.09 -2.66
N LYS A 99 7.42 -17.75 -2.62
CA LYS A 99 8.56 -16.97 -2.12
C LYS A 99 8.77 -17.17 -0.62
N MET A 100 7.69 -17.20 0.16
CA MET A 100 7.76 -17.49 1.60
C MET A 100 8.27 -18.92 1.84
N ALA A 101 7.71 -19.91 1.13
CA ALA A 101 8.14 -21.31 1.19
C ALA A 101 9.65 -21.46 0.93
N GLY A 102 10.17 -20.80 -0.11
CA GLY A 102 11.60 -20.80 -0.42
C GLY A 102 12.46 -20.17 0.67
N GLN A 103 12.00 -19.06 1.28
CA GLN A 103 12.73 -18.44 2.40
C GLN A 103 12.74 -19.33 3.64
N ILE A 104 11.61 -19.96 3.96
CA ILE A 104 11.49 -20.86 5.11
C ILE A 104 12.37 -22.10 4.91
N SER A 105 12.34 -22.69 3.72
CA SER A 105 13.21 -23.83 3.37
C SER A 105 14.70 -23.47 3.54
N ALA A 106 15.12 -22.30 3.05
CA ALA A 106 16.49 -21.83 3.20
C ALA A 106 16.93 -21.66 4.67
N VAL A 107 16.02 -21.22 5.55
CA VAL A 107 16.28 -21.14 7.00
C VAL A 107 16.28 -22.53 7.64
N ALA A 108 15.38 -23.42 7.23
CA ALA A 108 15.23 -24.76 7.78
C ALA A 108 16.45 -25.66 7.49
N VAL A 109 17.05 -25.54 6.31
CA VAL A 109 18.28 -26.26 5.94
C VAL A 109 19.50 -25.85 6.80
N LEU A 110 19.49 -24.67 7.42
CA LEU A 110 20.55 -24.25 8.34
C LEU A 110 20.50 -24.97 9.70
N VAL A 111 19.44 -25.74 9.98
CA VAL A 111 19.31 -26.52 11.21
C VAL A 111 20.19 -27.78 11.13
N PRO A 112 21.12 -28.00 12.08
CA PRO A 112 21.96 -29.19 12.08
C PRO A 112 21.12 -30.47 12.13
N GLY A 113 21.38 -31.40 11.19
CA GLY A 113 20.62 -32.65 11.04
C GLY A 113 19.56 -32.61 9.94
N VAL A 114 19.45 -31.52 9.19
CA VAL A 114 18.52 -31.35 8.05
C VAL A 114 19.33 -31.32 6.76
N GLU A 115 19.09 -32.27 5.85
CA GLU A 115 19.73 -32.31 4.53
C GLU A 115 18.95 -31.49 3.50
N ASP A 116 17.63 -31.58 3.52
CA ASP A 116 16.75 -30.89 2.58
C ASP A 116 15.37 -30.66 3.21
N VAL A 117 14.64 -29.63 2.79
CA VAL A 117 13.29 -29.31 3.29
C VAL A 117 12.42 -28.80 2.15
N GLU A 118 11.32 -29.50 1.90
CA GLU A 118 10.25 -29.02 1.05
C GLU A 118 9.19 -28.33 1.90
N THR A 119 8.88 -27.08 1.59
CA THR A 119 7.93 -26.27 2.36
C THR A 119 6.73 -25.91 1.48
N GLN A 120 5.53 -26.09 2.01
CA GLN A 120 4.29 -25.58 1.41
C GLN A 120 3.63 -24.61 2.40
N VAL A 121 3.21 -23.45 1.88
CA VAL A 121 2.61 -22.36 2.68
C VAL A 121 1.21 -22.09 2.14
N VAL A 122 0.22 -22.06 3.03
CA VAL A 122 -1.16 -21.66 2.72
C VAL A 122 -1.42 -20.29 3.33
N LEU A 123 -1.87 -19.35 2.50
CA LEU A 123 -2.17 -17.98 2.89
C LEU A 123 -3.69 -17.77 2.93
N ASN A 124 -4.17 -17.00 3.90
CA ASN A 124 -5.57 -16.58 3.97
C ASN A 124 -5.88 -15.44 2.98
N GLU A 125 -7.15 -15.01 2.89
CA GLU A 125 -7.58 -13.90 2.02
C GLU A 125 -6.92 -12.56 2.36
N SER A 126 -6.41 -12.41 3.59
CA SER A 126 -5.69 -11.23 4.08
C SER A 126 -4.17 -11.27 3.80
N GLY A 127 -3.66 -12.39 3.26
CA GLY A 127 -2.23 -12.58 2.98
C GLY A 127 -1.39 -13.00 4.19
N GLU A 128 -2.01 -13.40 5.30
CA GLU A 128 -1.34 -13.97 6.47
C GLU A 128 -1.20 -15.49 6.32
N VAL A 129 -0.19 -16.07 6.97
CA VAL A 129 0.08 -17.51 6.92
C VAL A 129 -0.90 -18.25 7.83
N GLU A 130 -1.80 -19.02 7.22
CA GLU A 130 -2.80 -19.83 7.92
C GLU A 130 -2.23 -21.18 8.35
N SER A 131 -1.53 -21.86 7.44
CA SER A 131 -0.87 -23.14 7.72
C SER A 131 0.39 -23.31 6.92
N MET A 132 1.29 -24.15 7.45
CA MET A 132 2.57 -24.44 6.85
C MET A 132 2.90 -25.92 7.01
N HIS A 133 3.28 -26.57 5.92
CA HIS A 133 3.69 -27.97 5.87
C HIS A 133 5.16 -28.05 5.48
N LEU A 134 5.97 -28.70 6.31
CA LEU A 134 7.39 -28.92 6.05
C LEU A 134 7.64 -30.42 5.93
N LEU A 135 8.16 -30.86 4.80
CA LEU A 135 8.67 -32.20 4.58
C LEU A 135 10.19 -32.19 4.68
N VAL A 136 10.71 -32.77 5.76
CA VAL A 136 12.13 -32.71 6.11
C VAL A 136 12.82 -33.99 5.70
N LYS A 137 13.91 -33.88 4.95
CA LYS A 137 14.89 -34.95 4.73
C LYS A 137 16.00 -34.81 5.77
N PRO A 138 16.11 -35.74 6.71
CA PRO A 138 17.11 -35.64 7.75
C PRO A 138 18.48 -36.13 7.25
N GLN A 139 19.54 -35.51 7.74
CA GLN A 139 20.92 -35.88 7.44
C GLN A 139 21.41 -36.93 8.45
N PRO A 140 21.87 -38.12 8.03
CA PRO A 140 22.48 -39.06 8.96
C PRO A 140 23.78 -38.45 9.52
N LEU A 141 23.88 -38.37 10.85
CA LEU A 141 25.12 -37.96 11.50
C LEU A 141 26.20 -38.99 11.20
N ALA A 142 27.21 -38.62 10.41
CA ALA A 142 28.47 -39.34 10.39
C ALA A 142 29.15 -39.11 11.75
N THR A 143 29.06 -40.10 12.63
CA THR A 143 29.85 -40.13 13.87
C THR A 143 31.33 -40.20 13.49
N ALA A 144 32.06 -39.12 13.73
CA ALA A 144 33.52 -39.11 13.70
C ALA A 144 34.02 -39.78 14.98
N ASP A 145 34.07 -41.12 14.98
CA ASP A 145 34.83 -41.87 15.98
C ASP A 145 36.15 -42.35 15.36
N GLU A 146 37.25 -41.85 15.92
CA GLU A 146 38.60 -42.32 15.67
C GLU A 146 38.75 -43.75 16.19
N SER A 147 38.46 -44.74 15.36
CA SER A 147 38.97 -46.11 15.51
C SER A 147 38.70 -46.88 14.24
N GLY A 148 39.76 -47.15 13.48
CA GLY A 148 39.68 -47.94 12.27
C GLY A 148 39.18 -49.36 12.53
N GLN A 149 37.91 -49.62 12.24
CA GLN A 149 37.43 -50.91 11.76
C GLN A 149 36.35 -50.70 10.70
N VAL A 150 36.51 -51.42 9.59
CA VAL A 150 35.61 -51.45 8.45
C VAL A 150 34.26 -52.01 8.90
N GLY A 151 33.26 -51.14 9.01
CA GLY A 151 31.85 -51.51 9.14
C GLY A 151 31.10 -51.13 7.88
N VAL A 152 30.93 -52.09 6.97
CA VAL A 152 29.96 -51.99 5.88
C VAL A 152 28.58 -52.18 6.50
N PHE A 153 27.92 -51.09 6.86
CA PHE A 153 26.48 -51.06 7.11
C PHE A 153 25.92 -49.82 6.46
N GLY A 154 25.20 -50.01 5.34
CA GLY A 154 24.37 -48.97 4.76
C GLY A 154 23.21 -48.71 5.70
N SER A 155 23.31 -47.67 6.51
CA SER A 155 22.15 -47.08 7.17
C SER A 155 21.36 -46.32 6.11
N ASN A 156 20.23 -46.89 5.70
CA ASN A 156 19.22 -46.14 4.97
C ASN A 156 18.77 -44.95 5.82
N ALA A 157 18.38 -43.85 5.17
CA ALA A 157 17.77 -42.66 5.78
C ALA A 157 16.46 -42.92 6.59
N ALA A 158 16.11 -44.19 6.82
CA ALA A 158 14.91 -44.64 7.52
C ALA A 158 15.12 -44.90 9.04
N ASP A 159 16.35 -44.89 9.54
CA ASP A 159 16.65 -45.22 10.95
C ASP A 159 17.17 -44.01 11.75
N LEU A 160 16.38 -42.93 11.80
CA LEU A 160 16.55 -41.94 12.87
C LEU A 160 15.70 -42.34 14.07
N SER A 161 16.28 -42.25 15.27
CA SER A 161 15.55 -42.50 16.50
C SER A 161 14.40 -41.51 16.65
N ALA A 162 13.25 -41.94 17.18
CA ALA A 162 12.11 -41.06 17.46
C ALA A 162 12.50 -39.84 18.32
N GLU A 163 13.55 -39.97 19.14
CA GLU A 163 14.12 -38.87 19.94
C GLU A 163 14.84 -37.82 19.09
N GLU A 164 15.51 -38.21 18.00
CA GLU A 164 16.24 -37.31 17.10
C GLU A 164 15.28 -36.53 16.20
N GLN A 165 14.23 -37.20 15.70
CA GLN A 165 13.15 -36.55 14.96
C GLN A 165 12.41 -35.50 15.81
N GLU A 166 12.15 -35.80 17.08
CA GLU A 166 11.50 -34.87 18.00
C GLU A 166 12.40 -33.68 18.37
N ALA A 167 13.71 -33.90 18.51
CA ALA A 167 14.68 -32.83 18.71
C ALA A 167 14.78 -31.88 17.50
N ILE A 168 14.76 -32.41 16.27
CA ILE A 168 14.76 -31.62 15.04
C ILE A 168 13.43 -30.85 14.91
N ARG A 169 12.29 -31.49 15.17
CA ARG A 169 10.96 -30.87 15.16
C ARG A 169 10.88 -29.69 16.13
N SER A 170 11.36 -29.87 17.36
CA SER A 170 11.37 -28.83 18.39
C SER A 170 12.23 -27.63 17.99
N LYS A 171 13.42 -27.87 17.43
CA LYS A 171 14.31 -26.81 16.95
C LYS A 171 13.70 -26.04 15.77
N LEU A 172 13.13 -26.74 14.78
CA LEU A 172 12.48 -26.11 13.62
C LEU A 172 11.28 -25.27 14.05
N SER A 173 10.40 -25.81 14.90
CA SER A 173 9.25 -25.09 15.45
C SER A 173 9.67 -23.82 16.19
N THR A 174 10.71 -23.90 17.02
CA THR A 174 11.21 -22.74 17.79
C THR A 174 11.77 -21.65 16.88
N ILE A 175 12.55 -22.02 15.86
CA ILE A 175 13.16 -21.05 14.94
C ILE A 175 12.10 -20.39 14.06
N ILE A 176 11.16 -21.17 13.49
CA ILE A 176 10.12 -20.62 12.61
C ILE A 176 9.22 -19.65 13.37
N LYS A 177 8.82 -19.99 14.60
CA LYS A 177 8.00 -19.10 15.45
C LYS A 177 8.73 -17.81 15.82
N ASN A 178 9.99 -17.90 16.24
CA ASN A 178 10.77 -16.74 16.67
C ASN A 178 11.18 -15.81 15.52
N LEU A 179 11.51 -16.37 14.36
CA LEU A 179 12.10 -15.60 13.25
C LEU A 179 11.05 -14.92 12.38
N TYR A 180 9.84 -15.48 12.31
CA TYR A 180 8.73 -14.94 11.53
C TYR A 180 7.55 -14.42 12.35
N GLY A 181 7.57 -14.54 13.69
CA GLY A 181 6.51 -14.00 14.56
C GLY A 181 5.17 -14.75 14.47
N PHE A 182 5.19 -15.99 13.97
CA PHE A 182 4.01 -16.83 13.82
C PHE A 182 3.64 -17.49 15.15
N GLU A 183 3.05 -16.75 16.09
CA GLU A 183 2.70 -17.29 17.42
C GLU A 183 1.53 -18.31 17.34
N ASP A 184 0.59 -18.12 16.40
CA ASP A 184 -0.64 -18.92 16.26
C ASP A 184 -0.73 -19.77 14.97
N THR A 185 0.34 -19.86 14.17
CA THR A 185 0.30 -20.63 12.91
C THR A 185 0.44 -22.14 13.17
N ILE A 186 -0.42 -22.93 12.52
CA ILE A 186 -0.34 -24.40 12.57
C ILE A 186 0.81 -24.85 11.67
N VAL A 187 1.91 -25.32 12.29
CA VAL A 187 3.09 -25.85 11.61
C VAL A 187 3.06 -27.38 11.69
N GLN A 188 2.87 -28.04 10.55
CA GLN A 188 2.94 -29.50 10.43
C GLN A 188 4.31 -29.89 9.85
N ILE A 189 5.01 -30.79 10.56
CA ILE A 189 6.35 -31.26 10.17
C ILE A 189 6.29 -32.78 10.00
N GLU A 190 6.54 -33.23 8.78
CA GLU A 190 6.65 -34.64 8.39
C GLU A 190 8.08 -34.96 7.93
N PHE A 191 8.54 -36.19 8.17
CA PHE A 191 9.88 -36.63 7.80
C PHE A 191 9.79 -37.63 6.63
N GLN A 192 10.64 -37.47 5.62
CA GLN A 192 10.62 -38.37 4.47
C GLN A 192 11.16 -39.75 4.89
N GLY A 193 10.27 -40.74 4.99
CA GLY A 193 10.62 -42.13 5.37
C GLY A 193 9.94 -42.67 6.63
N GLY A 194 9.03 -41.91 7.25
CA GLY A 194 8.17 -42.33 8.36
C GLY A 194 6.71 -41.97 8.12
#